data_AF-A0A934LZA1-F1
#
_entry.id   AF-A0A934LZA1-F1
#
_cell.length_a   1.000
_cell.length_b   1.000
_cell.length_c   1.000
_cell.angle_alpha   90.00
_cell.angle_beta   90.00
_cell.angle_gamma   90.00
#
_symmetry.space_group_name_H-M   'P 1'
#
loop_
_entity.id
_entity.type
_entity.pdbx_description
1 polymer ?
#
loop_
_entity_poly.entity_id
_entity_poly.type
_entity_poly.pdbx_seq_one_letter_code
_entity_poly.pdbx_strand_id
1 'polypeptide(L)'
;MSKQKRSPEEYSIDPAAQQMLIRADELGIGTAFTRADAMPPCNIGGAGMCCKMCGMGPCRLTKDGQTGVCGATIDTIQARNLIRAIAAGSAAHSDHGRDMAFTLKAVANHETEGYTIRDVAKLRTVAAHYNIPVEGRSPEEIANDLADLYISQFGQQRGQIVPVKRAPAKRQKLWAERGVIPRGVDREVVEALHRTHIGDDQEPAHILEHGIRTALADGWGGSMIATDVADILFGTPAPLLGQANLGVLKDDMVNVVVHGHEPTLSEMIVAASQDPEIIEYAKAAGAKGVNLSGICCTANEILMRQGIPAAGNFLQQELAILTGAVEAMVVDVQCVMQALVGLATNFHTLIITTSPKVKITGATHIEFDEHKALTIAKQILRTAIDNFKNRGATQIPDVREDLVPGFSHEYINYMLGGSYRASFRPLNDAIMTGRIRGVAA
;
A
#
# COMPACT_ATOMS: atom_id res chain seq x y z
N MET A 1 8.43 -40.01 -2.11
CA MET A 1 7.16 -39.88 -1.38
C MET A 1 6.49 -38.61 -1.90
N SER A 2 5.32 -38.72 -2.54
CA SER A 2 4.55 -37.53 -2.90
C SER A 2 4.25 -36.77 -1.61
N LYS A 3 4.64 -35.50 -1.51
CA LYS A 3 4.25 -34.67 -0.37
C LYS A 3 2.73 -34.74 -0.25
N GLN A 4 2.23 -35.04 0.95
CA GLN A 4 0.81 -34.98 1.25
C GLN A 4 0.32 -33.56 0.96
N LYS A 5 -0.72 -33.44 0.14
CA LYS A 5 -1.33 -32.15 -0.17
C LYS A 5 -1.94 -31.59 1.11
N ARG A 6 -1.64 -30.33 1.43
CA ARG A 6 -2.22 -29.63 2.57
C ARG A 6 -3.74 -29.51 2.40
N SER A 7 -4.48 -29.65 3.49
CA SER A 7 -5.91 -29.37 3.50
C SER A 7 -6.16 -27.85 3.40
N PRO A 8 -7.36 -27.40 2.98
CA PRO A 8 -7.73 -25.98 3.00
C PRO A 8 -7.51 -25.31 4.37
N GLU A 9 -7.77 -26.02 5.47
CA GLU A 9 -7.58 -25.52 6.85
C GLU A 9 -6.11 -25.36 7.23
N GLU A 10 -5.21 -26.15 6.63
CA GLU A 10 -3.76 -25.98 6.77
C GLU A 10 -3.23 -24.80 5.93
N TYR A 11 -3.98 -24.35 4.93
CA TYR A 11 -3.63 -23.17 4.12
C TYR A 11 -4.13 -21.87 4.74
N SER A 12 -5.36 -21.84 5.27
CA SER A 12 -5.99 -20.63 5.79
C SER A 12 -6.97 -20.93 6.91
N ILE A 13 -7.04 -20.02 7.89
CA ILE A 13 -8.08 -20.02 8.93
C ILE A 13 -9.38 -19.37 8.45
N ASP A 14 -9.35 -18.63 7.34
CA ASP A 14 -10.51 -17.93 6.79
C ASP A 14 -11.42 -18.92 6.02
N PRO A 15 -12.69 -19.12 6.44
CA PRO A 15 -13.61 -20.02 5.77
C PRO A 15 -13.89 -19.64 4.30
N ALA A 16 -13.88 -18.34 3.96
CA ALA A 16 -14.09 -17.91 2.57
C ALA A 16 -12.93 -18.36 1.68
N ALA A 17 -11.69 -18.16 2.16
CA ALA A 17 -10.50 -18.66 1.49
C ALA A 17 -10.51 -20.19 1.33
N GLN A 18 -10.90 -20.93 2.37
CA GLN A 18 -11.02 -22.39 2.32
C GLN A 18 -11.99 -22.83 1.20
N GLN A 19 -13.17 -22.23 1.11
CA GLN A 19 -14.14 -22.52 0.04
C GLN A 19 -13.57 -22.24 -1.35
N MET A 20 -12.84 -21.13 -1.52
CA MET A 20 -12.22 -20.79 -2.81
C MET A 20 -11.05 -21.70 -3.16
N LEU A 21 -10.31 -22.22 -2.18
CA LEU A 21 -9.26 -23.21 -2.41
C LEU A 21 -9.82 -24.57 -2.82
N ILE A 22 -10.97 -24.98 -2.27
CA ILE A 22 -11.70 -26.19 -2.71
C ILE A 22 -12.14 -26.00 -4.16
N ARG A 23 -12.79 -24.88 -4.48
CA ARG A 23 -13.22 -24.55 -5.86
C ARG A 23 -12.04 -24.52 -6.83
N ALA A 24 -10.89 -23.95 -6.43
CA ALA A 24 -9.69 -23.94 -7.25
C ALA A 24 -9.24 -25.36 -7.62
N ASP A 25 -9.31 -26.29 -6.66
CA ASP A 25 -8.99 -27.71 -6.89
C ASP A 25 -9.98 -28.39 -7.84
N GLU A 26 -11.27 -28.17 -7.64
CA GLU A 26 -12.34 -28.69 -8.52
C GLU A 26 -12.19 -28.22 -9.96
N LEU A 27 -11.71 -26.98 -10.16
CA LEU A 27 -11.44 -26.40 -11.47
C LEU A 27 -10.05 -26.74 -12.03
N GLY A 28 -9.18 -27.38 -11.24
CA GLY A 28 -7.79 -27.64 -11.62
C GLY A 28 -6.93 -26.38 -11.79
N ILE A 29 -7.28 -25.29 -11.12
CA ILE A 29 -6.60 -23.99 -11.21
C ILE A 29 -5.62 -23.83 -10.04
N GLY A 30 -4.34 -23.58 -10.34
CA GLY A 30 -3.32 -23.33 -9.31
C GLY A 30 -3.37 -21.92 -8.73
N THR A 31 -3.20 -21.80 -7.42
CA THR A 31 -3.10 -20.53 -6.67
C THR A 31 -1.73 -20.35 -6.02
N ALA A 32 -1.46 -19.21 -5.38
CA ALA A 32 -0.25 -18.94 -4.61
C ALA A 32 0.05 -20.03 -3.57
N PHE A 33 -0.98 -20.60 -2.97
CA PHE A 33 -0.87 -21.69 -2.01
C PHE A 33 -0.26 -22.96 -2.63
N THR A 34 -0.79 -23.38 -3.77
CA THR A 34 -0.26 -24.55 -4.51
C THR A 34 1.13 -24.29 -5.07
N ARG A 35 1.41 -23.05 -5.54
CA ARG A 35 2.75 -22.65 -6.01
C ARG A 35 3.78 -22.68 -4.88
N ALA A 36 3.40 -22.25 -3.68
CA ALA A 36 4.27 -22.32 -2.51
C ALA A 36 4.62 -23.76 -2.11
N ASP A 37 3.66 -24.70 -2.21
CA ASP A 37 3.93 -26.13 -1.95
C ASP A 37 4.85 -26.76 -2.99
N ALA A 38 4.66 -26.38 -4.25
CA ALA A 38 5.47 -26.84 -5.37
C ALA A 38 6.89 -26.24 -5.37
N MET A 39 7.12 -25.13 -4.66
CA MET A 39 8.38 -24.40 -4.66
C MET A 39 9.03 -24.32 -3.27
N PRO A 40 9.68 -25.40 -2.79
CA PRO A 40 10.49 -25.35 -1.57
C PRO A 40 11.53 -24.23 -1.66
N PRO A 41 11.64 -23.37 -0.63
CA PRO A 41 12.66 -22.32 -0.62
C PRO A 41 14.07 -22.90 -0.75
N CYS A 42 14.93 -22.26 -1.54
CA CYS A 42 16.35 -22.59 -1.60
C CYS A 42 16.96 -22.40 -0.21
N ASN A 43 17.53 -23.45 0.38
CA ASN A 43 18.12 -23.42 1.73
C ASN A 43 19.26 -22.40 1.86
N ILE A 44 20.04 -22.17 0.80
CA ILE A 44 21.12 -21.16 0.79
C ILE A 44 20.53 -19.75 0.72
N GLY A 45 19.59 -19.53 -0.20
CA GLY A 45 18.96 -18.21 -0.39
C GLY A 45 18.09 -17.79 0.79
N GLY A 46 17.29 -18.72 1.34
CA GLY A 46 16.42 -18.49 2.49
C GLY A 46 17.19 -18.19 3.78
N ALA A 47 18.42 -18.70 3.91
CA ALA A 47 19.32 -18.35 5.01
C ALA A 47 20.18 -17.10 4.71
N GLY A 48 19.97 -16.41 3.59
CA GLY A 48 20.72 -15.22 3.21
C GLY A 48 22.19 -15.48 2.84
N MET A 49 22.58 -16.73 2.57
CA MET A 49 23.97 -17.15 2.35
C MET A 49 24.42 -17.08 0.87
N CYS A 50 23.67 -16.36 0.04
CA CYS A 50 23.93 -16.19 -1.38
C CYS A 50 24.11 -14.70 -1.73
N CYS A 51 25.15 -14.37 -2.48
CA CYS A 51 25.40 -13.01 -3.00
C CYS A 51 25.39 -13.02 -4.53
N LYS A 52 24.63 -12.09 -5.11
CA LYS A 52 24.47 -11.91 -6.57
C LYS A 52 24.72 -10.46 -7.03
N MET A 53 25.50 -9.68 -6.27
CA MET A 53 25.67 -8.24 -6.51
C MET A 53 26.64 -7.90 -7.65
N CYS A 54 27.35 -8.87 -8.25
CA CYS A 54 28.29 -8.63 -9.34
C CYS A 54 28.43 -9.86 -10.27
N GLY A 55 29.07 -9.66 -11.43
CA GLY A 55 29.28 -10.69 -12.45
C GLY A 55 30.30 -11.79 -12.12
N MET A 56 31.07 -11.68 -11.03
CA MET A 56 31.95 -12.76 -10.58
C MET A 56 31.21 -13.88 -9.84
N GLY A 57 29.99 -13.58 -9.36
CA GLY A 57 29.13 -14.54 -8.67
C GLY A 57 28.20 -15.32 -9.62
N PRO A 58 27.14 -15.95 -9.09
CA PRO A 58 26.69 -15.90 -7.69
C PRO A 58 27.64 -16.64 -6.74
N CYS A 59 27.93 -16.02 -5.59
CA CYS A 59 28.70 -16.63 -4.50
C CYS A 59 27.75 -17.29 -3.50
N ARG A 60 28.07 -18.50 -3.04
CA ARG A 60 27.29 -19.28 -2.06
C ARG A 60 28.22 -19.74 -0.94
N LEU A 61 27.93 -19.31 0.29
CA LEU A 61 28.74 -19.59 1.47
C LEU A 61 28.04 -20.68 2.28
N THR A 62 28.64 -21.87 2.33
CA THR A 62 28.02 -23.08 2.91
C THR A 62 28.88 -23.73 3.99
N LYS A 63 30.09 -23.22 4.22
CA LYS A 63 31.02 -23.69 5.25
C LYS A 63 31.52 -22.49 6.05
N ASP A 64 31.84 -22.74 7.32
CA ASP A 64 32.40 -21.74 8.21
C ASP A 64 33.71 -21.16 7.65
N GLY A 65 33.90 -19.85 7.81
CA GLY A 65 35.07 -19.13 7.32
C GLY A 65 35.13 -18.96 5.79
N GLN A 66 34.13 -19.42 5.03
CA GLN A 66 34.07 -19.13 3.59
C GLN A 66 33.81 -17.65 3.32
N THR A 67 34.38 -17.20 2.21
CA THR A 67 34.11 -15.88 1.64
C THR A 67 33.60 -16.00 0.22
N GLY A 68 32.96 -14.95 -0.27
CA GLY A 68 32.74 -14.79 -1.71
C GLY A 68 34.06 -14.59 -2.47
N VAL A 69 33.99 -14.52 -3.79
CA VAL A 69 35.17 -14.30 -4.67
C VAL A 69 35.93 -13.03 -4.29
N CYS A 70 35.21 -11.98 -3.89
CA CYS A 70 35.80 -10.70 -3.47
C CYS A 70 36.27 -10.67 -2.00
N GLY A 71 36.20 -11.79 -1.28
CA GLY A 71 36.55 -11.84 0.15
C GLY A 71 35.42 -11.46 1.12
N ALA A 72 34.23 -11.09 0.63
CA ALA A 72 33.09 -10.77 1.50
C ALA A 72 32.66 -11.98 2.35
N THR A 73 32.51 -11.78 3.66
CA THR A 73 32.07 -12.80 4.62
C THR A 73 30.55 -13.00 4.56
N ILE A 74 30.06 -14.00 5.30
CA ILE A 74 28.63 -14.24 5.42
C ILE A 74 27.89 -13.05 6.05
N ASP A 75 28.49 -12.42 7.06
CA ASP A 75 27.89 -11.29 7.77
C ASP A 75 27.73 -10.08 6.85
N THR A 76 28.76 -9.76 6.06
CA THR A 76 28.71 -8.68 5.08
C THR A 76 27.65 -8.98 4.03
N ILE A 77 27.56 -10.22 3.54
CA ILE A 77 26.57 -10.62 2.53
C ILE A 77 25.14 -10.50 3.08
N GLN A 78 24.88 -11.00 4.29
CA GLN A 78 23.57 -10.92 4.91
C GLN A 78 23.15 -9.47 5.19
N ALA A 79 24.06 -8.63 5.70
CA ALA A 79 23.80 -7.20 5.90
C ALA A 79 23.46 -6.48 4.58
N ARG A 80 24.22 -6.76 3.50
CA ARG A 80 23.95 -6.20 2.17
C ARG A 80 22.64 -6.69 1.57
N ASN A 81 22.29 -7.96 1.77
CA ASN A 81 21.02 -8.51 1.30
C ASN A 81 19.83 -7.85 2.03
N LEU A 82 19.93 -7.69 3.36
CA LEU A 82 18.89 -7.06 4.16
C LEU A 82 18.69 -5.59 3.79
N ILE A 83 19.77 -4.81 3.70
CA ILE A 83 19.64 -3.38 3.39
C ILE A 83 19.10 -3.14 1.97
N ARG A 84 19.36 -4.03 0.99
CA ARG A 84 18.70 -3.93 -0.33
C ARG A 84 17.21 -4.20 -0.25
N ALA A 85 16.77 -5.10 0.62
CA ALA A 85 15.33 -5.31 0.86
C ALA A 85 14.70 -4.08 1.53
N ILE A 86 15.37 -3.48 2.51
CA ILE A 86 14.95 -2.21 3.13
C ILE A 86 14.87 -1.12 2.07
N ALA A 87 15.90 -0.94 1.24
CA ALA A 87 15.95 0.08 0.20
C ALA A 87 14.82 -0.09 -0.83
N ALA A 88 14.47 -1.32 -1.20
CA ALA A 88 13.35 -1.59 -2.10
C ALA A 88 12.00 -1.22 -1.46
N GLY A 89 11.78 -1.56 -0.19
CA GLY A 89 10.58 -1.15 0.55
C GLY A 89 10.48 0.38 0.69
N SER A 90 11.57 1.01 1.11
CA SER A 90 11.64 2.47 1.25
C SER A 90 11.47 3.19 -0.10
N ALA A 91 11.95 2.62 -1.21
CA ALA A 91 11.72 3.16 -2.54
C ALA A 91 10.24 3.10 -2.94
N ALA A 92 9.55 2.02 -2.62
CA ALA A 92 8.12 1.85 -2.91
C ALA A 92 7.27 2.91 -2.18
N HIS A 93 7.50 3.12 -0.89
CA HIS A 93 6.81 4.16 -0.11
C HIS A 93 7.29 5.58 -0.44
N SER A 94 8.57 5.75 -0.83
CA SER A 94 9.08 7.02 -1.35
C SER A 94 8.27 7.47 -2.56
N ASP A 95 8.10 6.57 -3.53
CA ASP A 95 7.44 6.93 -4.79
C ASP A 95 5.94 7.19 -4.61
N HIS A 96 5.26 6.41 -3.76
CA HIS A 96 3.89 6.72 -3.34
C HIS A 96 3.81 8.11 -2.69
N GLY A 97 4.66 8.41 -1.70
CA GLY A 97 4.65 9.72 -1.02
C GLY A 97 4.96 10.88 -1.96
N ARG A 98 5.80 10.65 -2.97
CA ARG A 98 6.15 11.64 -3.99
C ARG A 98 4.95 11.95 -4.88
N ASP A 99 4.28 10.93 -5.40
CA ASP A 99 3.09 11.11 -6.24
C ASP A 99 2.03 11.89 -5.48
N MET A 100 1.76 11.50 -4.23
CA MET A 100 0.83 12.24 -3.35
C MET A 100 1.22 13.72 -3.22
N ALA A 101 2.50 14.03 -2.99
CA ALA A 101 2.96 15.42 -2.88
C ALA A 101 2.78 16.19 -4.20
N PHE A 102 2.99 15.56 -5.35
CA PHE A 102 2.69 16.15 -6.66
C PHE A 102 1.19 16.32 -6.89
N THR A 103 0.35 15.38 -6.48
CA THR A 103 -1.12 15.52 -6.54
C THR A 103 -1.56 16.70 -5.69
N LEU A 104 -1.04 16.88 -4.47
CA LEU A 104 -1.36 18.05 -3.65
C LEU A 104 -1.01 19.36 -4.35
N LYS A 105 0.15 19.42 -5.02
CA LYS A 105 0.58 20.58 -5.81
C LYS A 105 -0.40 20.86 -6.96
N ALA A 106 -0.76 19.83 -7.73
CA ALA A 106 -1.67 19.95 -8.85
C ALA A 106 -3.07 20.38 -8.41
N VAL A 107 -3.58 19.86 -7.28
CA VAL A 107 -4.85 20.28 -6.68
C VAL A 107 -4.80 21.76 -6.27
N ALA A 108 -3.71 22.17 -5.61
CA ALA A 108 -3.52 23.56 -5.19
C ALA A 108 -3.43 24.53 -6.38
N ASN A 109 -3.03 24.05 -7.56
CA ASN A 109 -2.96 24.83 -8.80
C ASN A 109 -4.20 24.70 -9.68
N HIS A 110 -5.23 23.97 -9.24
CA HIS A 110 -6.43 23.67 -10.02
C HIS A 110 -6.15 22.96 -11.35
N GLU A 111 -5.13 22.10 -11.38
CA GLU A 111 -4.71 21.37 -12.56
C GLU A 111 -5.36 19.98 -12.63
N THR A 112 -6.06 19.52 -11.58
CA THR A 112 -6.64 18.18 -11.50
C THR A 112 -8.15 18.11 -11.75
N GLU A 113 -8.65 16.95 -12.15
CA GLU A 113 -10.09 16.68 -12.28
C GLU A 113 -10.62 15.92 -11.05
N GLY A 114 -11.63 16.46 -10.35
CA GLY A 114 -12.38 15.74 -9.30
C GLY A 114 -11.78 15.76 -7.88
N TYR A 115 -10.53 16.19 -7.71
CA TYR A 115 -9.90 16.33 -6.39
C TYR A 115 -10.08 17.74 -5.80
N THR A 116 -10.16 17.80 -4.46
CA THR A 116 -10.21 19.04 -3.69
C THR A 116 -9.46 18.88 -2.37
N ILE A 117 -9.10 19.99 -1.73
CA ILE A 117 -8.58 19.96 -0.35
C ILE A 117 -9.77 19.73 0.59
N ARG A 118 -10.00 18.48 0.99
CA ARG A 118 -11.11 18.10 1.86
C ARG A 118 -10.89 18.47 3.32
N ASP A 119 -9.68 18.32 3.84
CA ASP A 119 -9.35 18.63 5.24
C ASP A 119 -8.43 19.84 5.37
N VAL A 120 -9.03 21.02 5.30
CA VAL A 120 -8.33 22.31 5.47
C VAL A 120 -7.75 22.47 6.88
N ALA A 121 -8.37 21.86 7.90
CA ALA A 121 -7.87 21.94 9.27
C ALA A 121 -6.56 21.15 9.42
N LYS A 122 -6.54 19.90 8.92
CA LYS A 122 -5.33 19.06 8.84
C LYS A 122 -4.23 19.79 8.06
N LEU A 123 -4.54 20.36 6.90
CA LEU A 123 -3.58 21.12 6.10
C LEU A 123 -2.92 22.22 6.93
N ARG A 124 -3.71 23.04 7.64
CA ARG A 124 -3.19 24.13 8.48
C ARG A 124 -2.35 23.61 9.65
N THR A 125 -2.76 22.52 10.30
CA THR A 125 -2.00 21.90 11.39
C THR A 125 -0.66 21.36 10.91
N VAL A 126 -0.64 20.62 9.80
CA VAL A 126 0.58 20.07 9.20
C VAL A 126 1.51 21.21 8.75
N ALA A 127 0.99 22.21 8.05
CA ALA A 127 1.74 23.40 7.64
C ALA A 127 2.39 24.13 8.83
N ALA A 128 1.66 24.27 9.94
CA ALA A 128 2.16 24.89 11.16
C ALA A 128 3.33 24.12 11.80
N HIS A 129 3.33 22.78 11.75
CA HIS A 129 4.51 22.00 12.17
C HIS A 129 5.76 22.42 11.40
N TYR A 130 5.61 22.86 10.15
CA TYR A 130 6.69 23.27 9.27
C TYR A 130 7.00 24.76 9.24
N ASN A 131 6.37 25.55 10.11
CA ASN A 131 6.49 27.02 10.13
C ASN A 131 6.04 27.68 8.82
N ILE A 132 5.16 27.03 8.06
CA ILE A 132 4.52 27.63 6.89
C ILE A 132 3.44 28.59 7.43
N PRO A 133 3.47 29.90 7.09
CA PRO A 133 2.44 30.83 7.53
C PRO A 133 1.06 30.39 7.05
N VAL A 134 0.04 30.50 7.91
CA VAL A 134 -1.34 30.11 7.60
C VAL A 134 -2.37 31.24 7.74
N GLU A 135 -2.08 32.26 8.54
CA GLU A 135 -3.00 33.37 8.80
C GLU A 135 -3.20 34.23 7.56
N GLY A 136 -4.46 34.54 7.23
CA GLY A 136 -4.81 35.35 6.05
C GLY A 136 -4.60 34.67 4.69
N ARG A 137 -4.14 33.40 4.66
CA ARG A 137 -3.84 32.67 3.42
C ARG A 137 -4.94 31.69 3.03
N SER A 138 -5.12 31.52 1.72
CA SER A 138 -6.03 30.51 1.16
C SER A 138 -5.51 29.09 1.40
N PRO A 139 -6.38 28.07 1.43
CA PRO A 139 -5.95 26.67 1.49
C PRO A 139 -4.98 26.31 0.36
N GLU A 140 -5.20 26.81 -0.85
CA GLU A 140 -4.37 26.55 -2.04
C GLU A 140 -2.96 27.13 -1.88
N GLU A 141 -2.82 28.33 -1.34
CA GLU A 141 -1.50 28.93 -1.06
C GLU A 141 -0.71 28.11 -0.04
N ILE A 142 -1.38 27.64 1.02
CA ILE A 142 -0.76 26.83 2.08
C ILE A 142 -0.39 25.44 1.53
N ALA A 143 -1.28 24.82 0.75
CA ALA A 143 -1.04 23.53 0.11
C ALA A 143 0.11 23.60 -0.89
N ASN A 144 0.22 24.70 -1.64
CA ASN A 144 1.33 24.95 -2.56
C ASN A 144 2.69 24.95 -1.85
N ASP A 145 2.83 25.72 -0.77
CA ASP A 145 4.07 25.76 0.02
C ASP A 145 4.38 24.42 0.67
N LEU A 146 3.37 23.74 1.20
CA LEU A 146 3.53 22.43 1.82
C LEU A 146 3.97 21.38 0.80
N ALA A 147 3.37 21.38 -0.39
CA ALA A 147 3.73 20.49 -1.47
C ALA A 147 5.18 20.73 -1.93
N ASP A 148 5.59 21.99 -2.14
CA ASP A 148 6.98 22.32 -2.51
C ASP A 148 7.97 21.86 -1.43
N LEU A 149 7.63 22.07 -0.16
CA LEU A 149 8.43 21.58 0.96
C LEU A 149 8.55 20.06 0.91
N TYR A 150 7.45 19.33 0.75
CA TYR A 150 7.44 17.87 0.71
C TYR A 150 8.18 17.30 -0.50
N ILE A 151 7.95 17.83 -1.70
CA ILE A 151 8.66 17.43 -2.93
C ILE A 151 10.18 17.58 -2.75
N SER A 152 10.63 18.67 -2.11
CA SER A 152 12.07 18.87 -1.88
C SER A 152 12.72 17.82 -0.97
N GLN A 153 11.95 17.13 -0.10
CA GLN A 153 12.49 16.13 0.83
C GLN A 153 12.96 14.85 0.13
N PHE A 154 12.40 14.54 -1.04
CA PHE A 154 12.77 13.34 -1.78
C PHE A 154 14.14 13.50 -2.43
N GLY A 155 14.42 14.67 -3.01
CA GLY A 155 15.70 14.98 -3.66
C GLY A 155 16.77 15.63 -2.77
N GLN A 156 16.47 15.90 -1.50
CA GLN A 156 17.38 16.65 -0.61
C GLN A 156 18.74 15.95 -0.44
N GLN A 157 19.82 16.67 -0.75
CA GLN A 157 21.19 16.12 -0.74
C GLN A 157 21.94 16.33 0.57
N ARG A 158 21.51 17.25 1.44
CA ARG A 158 22.16 17.57 2.72
C ARG A 158 21.12 18.06 3.72
N GLY A 159 21.46 18.01 5.01
CA GLY A 159 20.53 18.40 6.07
C GLY A 159 19.72 17.21 6.58
N GLN A 160 18.51 17.48 7.06
CA GLN A 160 17.61 16.50 7.65
C GLN A 160 16.24 16.66 6.99
N ILE A 161 15.56 15.56 6.67
CA ILE A 161 14.20 15.68 6.12
C ILE A 161 13.26 16.27 7.17
N VAL A 162 12.36 17.15 6.75
CA VAL A 162 11.55 17.92 7.69
C VAL A 162 10.64 17.10 8.60
N PRO A 163 10.05 15.95 8.21
CA PRO A 163 9.11 15.25 9.11
C PRO A 163 9.79 14.63 10.34
N VAL A 164 11.13 14.44 10.32
CA VAL A 164 11.91 13.96 11.48
C VAL A 164 11.65 14.79 12.74
N LYS A 165 11.38 16.10 12.61
CA LYS A 165 11.15 16.96 13.77
C LYS A 165 9.86 16.66 14.54
N ARG A 166 8.93 15.90 13.94
CA ARG A 166 7.70 15.43 14.60
C ARG A 166 7.98 14.32 15.61
N ALA A 167 9.14 13.66 15.52
CA ALA A 167 9.54 12.67 16.51
C ALA A 167 9.84 13.34 17.87
N PRO A 168 9.67 12.64 19.01
CA PRO A 168 10.04 13.21 20.31
C PRO A 168 11.52 13.64 20.36
N ALA A 169 11.82 14.74 21.04
CA ALA A 169 13.17 15.30 21.11
C ALA A 169 14.26 14.30 21.57
N LYS A 170 13.92 13.41 22.52
CA LYS A 170 14.81 12.33 22.97
C LYS A 170 15.17 11.36 21.83
N ARG A 171 14.22 11.08 20.95
CA ARG A 171 14.42 10.19 19.80
C ARG A 171 15.27 10.87 18.73
N GLN A 172 15.01 12.15 18.44
CA GLN A 172 15.83 12.95 17.52
C GLN A 172 17.30 13.02 17.99
N LYS A 173 17.53 13.28 19.29
CA LYS A 173 18.88 13.29 19.88
C LYS A 173 19.60 11.95 19.70
N LEU A 174 18.92 10.84 19.98
CA LEU A 174 19.50 9.51 19.81
C LEU A 174 19.86 9.24 18.34
N TRP A 175 18.99 9.62 17.40
CA TRP A 175 19.31 9.47 15.97
C TRP A 175 20.50 10.32 15.55
N ALA A 176 20.65 11.53 16.09
CA ALA A 176 21.81 12.37 15.84
C ALA A 176 23.10 11.73 16.38
N GLU A 177 23.08 11.23 17.63
CA GLU A 177 24.22 10.56 18.26
C GLU A 177 24.64 9.28 17.52
N ARG A 178 23.66 8.55 16.95
CA ARG A 178 23.90 7.37 16.11
C ARG A 178 24.17 7.71 14.65
N GLY A 179 24.11 8.98 14.27
CA GLY A 179 24.25 9.42 12.89
C GLY A 179 23.16 8.91 11.95
N VAL A 180 22.01 8.41 12.41
CA VAL A 180 20.98 7.81 11.54
C VAL A 180 19.86 8.76 11.12
N ILE A 181 20.01 10.07 11.30
CA ILE A 181 19.00 11.03 10.82
C ILE A 181 19.00 11.03 9.28
N PRO A 182 17.85 10.77 8.63
CA PRO A 182 17.76 10.76 7.17
C PRO A 182 17.85 12.17 6.57
N ARG A 183 18.51 12.25 5.41
CA ARG A 183 18.92 13.51 4.79
C ARG A 183 18.09 13.83 3.54
N GLY A 184 17.63 12.82 2.83
CA GLY A 184 16.68 12.91 1.71
C GLY A 184 16.17 11.52 1.36
N VAL A 185 14.88 11.38 1.04
CA VAL A 185 14.25 10.05 0.94
C VAL A 185 14.93 9.18 -0.14
N ASP A 186 15.09 9.72 -1.35
CA ASP A 186 15.72 8.97 -2.45
C ASP A 186 17.22 8.80 -2.24
N ARG A 187 17.85 9.79 -1.61
CA ARG A 187 19.27 9.73 -1.30
C ARG A 187 19.61 8.52 -0.43
N GLU A 188 18.80 8.23 0.59
CA GLU A 188 19.09 7.10 1.48
C GLU A 188 18.93 5.75 0.77
N VAL A 189 18.01 5.66 -0.20
CA VAL A 189 17.87 4.48 -1.08
C VAL A 189 19.09 4.35 -1.99
N VAL A 190 19.49 5.42 -2.67
CA VAL A 190 20.66 5.43 -3.56
C VAL A 190 21.93 5.09 -2.81
N GLU A 191 22.15 5.65 -1.62
CA GLU A 191 23.34 5.35 -0.81
C GLU A 191 23.31 3.89 -0.29
N ALA A 192 22.14 3.31 -0.01
CA ALA A 192 22.04 1.88 0.32
C ALA A 192 22.45 0.98 -0.87
N LEU A 193 22.05 1.33 -2.09
CA LEU A 193 22.46 0.61 -3.29
C LEU A 193 23.97 0.78 -3.58
N HIS A 194 24.53 1.97 -3.33
CA HIS A 194 25.96 2.26 -3.42
C HIS A 194 26.77 1.41 -2.43
N ARG A 195 26.45 1.47 -1.14
CA ARG A 195 27.14 0.70 -0.07
C ARG A 195 27.12 -0.80 -0.29
N THR A 196 26.11 -1.31 -0.97
CA THR A 196 25.98 -2.74 -1.28
C THR A 196 26.64 -3.16 -2.59
N HIS A 197 27.21 -2.21 -3.35
CA HIS A 197 28.03 -2.52 -4.50
C HIS A 197 29.27 -3.31 -4.06
N ILE A 198 29.79 -4.13 -4.98
CA ILE A 198 31.03 -4.86 -4.72
C ILE A 198 32.19 -3.89 -4.44
N GLY A 199 32.94 -4.15 -3.36
CA GLY A 199 34.14 -3.39 -2.98
C GLY A 199 33.87 -2.12 -2.16
N ASP A 200 32.61 -1.81 -1.85
CA ASP A 200 32.22 -0.65 -1.06
C ASP A 200 32.18 -1.01 0.45
N ASP A 201 31.11 -0.66 1.16
CA ASP A 201 30.90 -0.92 2.58
C ASP A 201 30.98 -2.41 2.91
N GLN A 202 31.94 -2.78 3.75
CA GLN A 202 32.28 -4.17 4.09
C GLN A 202 32.04 -4.50 5.56
N GLU A 203 31.68 -3.51 6.37
CA GLU A 203 31.47 -3.65 7.81
C GLU A 203 29.97 -3.84 8.12
N PRO A 204 29.53 -5.04 8.55
CA PRO A 204 28.11 -5.35 8.70
C PRO A 204 27.33 -4.36 9.58
N ALA A 205 27.90 -3.93 10.70
CA ALA A 205 27.24 -3.00 11.61
C ALA A 205 26.99 -1.64 10.95
N HIS A 206 27.98 -1.11 10.23
CA HIS A 206 27.88 0.18 9.53
C HIS A 206 26.88 0.14 8.36
N ILE A 207 26.80 -0.99 7.67
CA ILE A 207 25.76 -1.24 6.65
C ILE A 207 24.37 -1.18 7.31
N LEU A 208 24.17 -1.88 8.42
CA LEU A 208 22.89 -1.93 9.12
C LEU A 208 22.49 -0.58 9.73
N GLU A 209 23.45 0.24 10.17
CA GLU A 209 23.20 1.62 10.59
C GLU A 209 22.64 2.47 9.43
N HIS A 210 23.18 2.31 8.21
CA HIS A 210 22.58 2.95 7.03
C HIS A 210 21.20 2.38 6.73
N GLY A 211 20.96 1.08 6.95
CA GLY A 211 19.63 0.48 6.83
C GLY A 211 18.60 1.09 7.77
N ILE A 212 18.99 1.41 9.02
CA ILE A 212 18.15 2.16 9.96
C ILE A 212 17.86 3.55 9.40
N ARG A 213 18.87 4.25 8.87
CA ARG A 213 18.67 5.58 8.26
C ARG A 213 17.71 5.53 7.08
N THR A 214 17.84 4.54 6.18
CA THR A 214 16.93 4.34 5.03
C THR A 214 15.50 4.04 5.51
N ALA A 215 15.32 3.16 6.49
CA ALA A 215 14.00 2.87 7.05
C ALA A 215 13.37 4.09 7.77
N LEU A 216 14.18 4.95 8.40
CA LEU A 216 13.70 6.21 8.96
C LEU A 216 13.28 7.21 7.88
N ALA A 217 13.98 7.24 6.74
CA ALA A 217 13.60 8.07 5.58
C ALA A 217 12.25 7.65 4.98
N ASP A 218 11.91 6.37 5.10
CA ASP A 218 10.59 5.86 4.75
C ASP A 218 9.53 6.29 5.78
N GLY A 219 9.62 5.79 7.01
CA GLY A 219 8.57 6.01 8.01
C GLY A 219 8.40 7.47 8.45
N TRP A 220 9.51 8.23 8.55
CA TRP A 220 9.52 9.67 8.86
C TRP A 220 9.79 10.53 7.62
N GLY A 221 9.47 10.01 6.44
CA GLY A 221 9.54 10.73 5.17
C GLY A 221 8.44 10.25 4.25
N GLY A 222 8.74 9.32 3.34
CA GLY A 222 7.81 8.83 2.31
C GLY A 222 6.41 8.49 2.83
N SER A 223 6.31 7.59 3.82
CA SER A 223 5.01 7.15 4.35
C SER A 223 4.26 8.24 5.13
N MET A 224 4.99 9.06 5.89
CA MET A 224 4.38 10.15 6.66
C MET A 224 3.84 11.26 5.76
N ILE A 225 4.58 11.60 4.70
CA ILE A 225 4.14 12.54 3.66
C ILE A 225 2.91 11.99 2.96
N ALA A 226 2.94 10.73 2.52
CA ALA A 226 1.79 10.07 1.90
C ALA A 226 0.53 10.16 2.77
N THR A 227 0.66 9.81 4.05
CA THR A 227 -0.45 9.82 5.01
C THR A 227 -1.00 11.22 5.24
N ASP A 228 -0.13 12.20 5.50
CA ASP A 228 -0.56 13.59 5.73
C ASP A 228 -1.32 14.12 4.51
N VAL A 229 -0.81 13.88 3.30
CA VAL A 229 -1.43 14.37 2.07
C VAL A 229 -2.73 13.63 1.76
N ALA A 230 -2.79 12.31 1.95
CA ALA A 230 -4.00 11.53 1.76
C ALA A 230 -5.13 12.04 2.68
N ASP A 231 -4.83 12.35 3.93
CA ASP A 231 -5.81 12.94 4.85
C ASP A 231 -6.26 14.33 4.40
N ILE A 232 -5.33 15.18 3.93
CA ILE A 232 -5.65 16.52 3.42
C ILE A 232 -6.58 16.45 2.19
N LEU A 233 -6.29 15.56 1.25
CA LEU A 233 -7.02 15.47 -0.03
C LEU A 233 -8.31 14.66 0.07
N PHE A 234 -8.31 13.57 0.85
CA PHE A 234 -9.43 12.63 0.88
C PHE A 234 -10.26 12.68 2.16
N GLY A 235 -9.75 13.37 3.18
CA GLY A 235 -10.35 13.52 4.50
C GLY A 235 -9.65 12.68 5.54
N THR A 236 -9.41 13.23 6.72
CA THR A 236 -8.89 12.47 7.87
C THR A 236 -9.89 11.38 8.27
N PRO A 237 -9.51 10.10 8.35
CA PRO A 237 -10.42 9.01 8.70
C PRO A 237 -11.12 9.20 10.04
N ALA A 238 -12.39 8.78 10.10
CA ALA A 238 -13.19 8.70 11.31
C ALA A 238 -13.99 7.38 11.31
N PRO A 239 -14.39 6.84 12.47
CA PRO A 239 -15.14 5.60 12.53
C PRO A 239 -16.44 5.63 11.77
N LEU A 240 -16.64 4.57 11.00
CA LEU A 240 -17.81 4.30 10.18
C LEU A 240 -18.08 2.80 10.19
N LEU A 241 -19.21 2.35 9.64
CA LEU A 241 -19.48 0.93 9.47
C LEU A 241 -18.89 0.46 8.14
N GLY A 242 -18.11 -0.63 8.16
CA GLY A 242 -17.59 -1.30 6.98
C GLY A 242 -17.81 -2.80 7.05
N GLN A 243 -17.44 -3.50 5.98
CA GLN A 243 -17.50 -4.96 5.92
C GLN A 243 -16.20 -5.53 5.36
N ALA A 244 -15.90 -6.78 5.70
CA ALA A 244 -14.77 -7.51 5.16
C ALA A 244 -15.14 -8.93 4.71
N ASN A 245 -14.27 -9.48 3.85
CA ASN A 245 -14.25 -10.83 3.29
C ASN A 245 -15.04 -10.99 1.98
N LEU A 246 -14.85 -12.12 1.29
CA LEU A 246 -15.31 -12.32 -0.10
C LEU A 246 -16.83 -12.27 -0.26
N GLY A 247 -17.61 -12.48 0.81
CA GLY A 247 -19.08 -12.37 0.81
C GLY A 247 -19.63 -10.95 0.61
N VAL A 248 -18.75 -9.96 0.41
CA VAL A 248 -19.11 -8.59 0.01
C VAL A 248 -19.43 -8.47 -1.49
N LEU A 249 -18.99 -9.45 -2.31
CA LEU A 249 -19.31 -9.51 -3.74
C LEU A 249 -20.80 -9.82 -3.96
N LYS A 250 -21.36 -9.44 -5.12
CA LYS A 250 -22.79 -9.55 -5.43
C LYS A 250 -23.06 -10.21 -6.78
N ASP A 251 -24.02 -11.13 -6.82
CA ASP A 251 -24.43 -11.78 -8.07
C ASP A 251 -25.21 -10.85 -9.02
N ASP A 252 -25.90 -9.84 -8.49
CA ASP A 252 -26.80 -8.95 -9.25
C ASP A 252 -26.22 -7.55 -9.51
N MET A 253 -24.94 -7.33 -9.24
CA MET A 253 -24.22 -6.07 -9.48
C MET A 253 -22.91 -6.31 -10.22
N VAL A 254 -22.40 -5.29 -10.92
CA VAL A 254 -21.06 -5.31 -11.52
C VAL A 254 -20.02 -5.21 -10.39
N ASN A 255 -19.24 -6.25 -10.14
CA ASN A 255 -18.20 -6.24 -9.12
C ASN A 255 -16.89 -5.72 -9.69
N VAL A 256 -16.44 -4.58 -9.16
CA VAL A 256 -15.12 -4.00 -9.46
C VAL A 256 -14.28 -4.07 -8.19
N VAL A 257 -13.16 -4.77 -8.28
CA VAL A 257 -12.19 -4.89 -7.19
C VAL A 257 -11.05 -3.92 -7.43
N VAL A 258 -10.86 -2.96 -6.53
CA VAL A 258 -9.71 -2.05 -6.57
C VAL A 258 -8.59 -2.65 -5.72
N HIS A 259 -7.43 -2.87 -6.31
CA HIS A 259 -6.32 -3.56 -5.66
C HIS A 259 -4.99 -2.86 -5.90
N GLY A 260 -4.22 -2.67 -4.83
CA GLY A 260 -2.96 -1.92 -4.91
C GLY A 260 -2.80 -1.00 -3.71
N HIS A 261 -2.30 0.21 -3.94
CA HIS A 261 -1.85 1.13 -2.90
C HIS A 261 -2.21 2.61 -3.16
N GLU A 262 -2.48 3.06 -4.39
CA GLU A 262 -2.62 4.49 -4.68
C GLU A 262 -4.06 4.98 -4.40
N PRO A 263 -4.26 5.87 -3.40
CA PRO A 263 -5.59 6.35 -3.04
C PRO A 263 -6.17 7.33 -4.08
N THR A 264 -5.33 7.99 -4.88
CA THR A 264 -5.74 8.90 -5.96
C THR A 264 -6.70 8.19 -6.92
N LEU A 265 -6.30 7.03 -7.44
CA LEU A 265 -7.11 6.20 -8.31
C LEU A 265 -8.39 5.72 -7.62
N SER A 266 -8.25 5.11 -6.44
CA SER A 266 -9.38 4.44 -5.77
C SER A 266 -10.47 5.41 -5.35
N GLU A 267 -10.12 6.59 -4.84
CA GLU A 267 -11.11 7.62 -4.47
C GLU A 267 -11.89 8.12 -5.70
N MET A 268 -11.25 8.21 -6.86
CA MET A 268 -11.94 8.59 -8.10
C MET A 268 -12.82 7.48 -8.65
N ILE A 269 -12.43 6.21 -8.49
CA ILE A 269 -13.32 5.09 -8.79
C ILE A 269 -14.56 5.11 -7.90
N VAL A 270 -14.39 5.39 -6.60
CA VAL A 270 -15.54 5.56 -5.67
C VAL A 270 -16.45 6.70 -6.14
N ALA A 271 -15.88 7.88 -6.40
CA ALA A 271 -16.66 9.02 -6.89
C ALA A 271 -17.39 8.71 -8.21
N ALA A 272 -16.71 8.10 -9.18
CA ALA A 272 -17.29 7.74 -10.47
C ALA A 272 -18.41 6.69 -10.33
N SER A 273 -18.29 5.76 -9.38
CA SER A 273 -19.33 4.72 -9.15
C SER A 273 -20.65 5.29 -8.62
N GLN A 274 -20.59 6.46 -7.99
CA GLN A 274 -21.76 7.18 -7.46
C GLN A 274 -22.33 8.19 -8.48
N ASP A 275 -21.67 8.38 -9.62
CA ASP A 275 -22.15 9.28 -10.66
C ASP A 275 -23.44 8.71 -11.30
N PRO A 276 -24.53 9.50 -11.39
CA PRO A 276 -25.78 9.06 -12.00
C PRO A 276 -25.60 8.45 -13.40
N GLU A 277 -24.66 8.97 -14.19
CA GLU A 277 -24.36 8.45 -15.52
C GLU A 277 -23.86 7.00 -15.47
N ILE A 278 -22.98 6.68 -14.53
CA ILE A 278 -22.43 5.32 -14.37
C ILE A 278 -23.47 4.38 -13.78
N ILE A 279 -24.27 4.85 -12.82
CA ILE A 279 -25.37 4.06 -12.23
C ILE A 279 -26.39 3.66 -13.31
N GLU A 280 -26.82 4.60 -14.14
CA GLU A 280 -27.76 4.32 -15.23
C GLU A 280 -27.13 3.45 -16.32
N TYR A 281 -25.83 3.60 -16.59
CA TYR A 281 -25.11 2.74 -17.51
C TYR A 281 -25.07 1.27 -17.03
N ALA A 282 -24.80 1.04 -15.73
CA ALA A 282 -24.83 -0.30 -15.13
C ALA A 282 -26.24 -0.93 -15.21
N LYS A 283 -27.29 -0.15 -14.96
CA LYS A 283 -28.68 -0.60 -15.12
C LYS A 283 -29.03 -0.97 -16.56
N ALA A 284 -28.58 -0.16 -17.52
CA ALA A 284 -28.79 -0.43 -18.94
C ALA A 284 -28.06 -1.71 -19.40
N ALA A 285 -26.94 -2.07 -18.77
CA ALA A 285 -26.21 -3.33 -18.99
C ALA A 285 -26.83 -4.55 -18.27
N GLY A 286 -27.91 -4.36 -17.50
CA GLY A 286 -28.65 -5.43 -16.83
C GLY A 286 -28.24 -5.71 -15.38
N ALA A 287 -27.33 -4.93 -14.80
CA ALA A 287 -26.97 -5.02 -13.38
C ALA A 287 -27.84 -4.07 -12.53
N LYS A 288 -27.95 -4.31 -11.21
CA LYS A 288 -28.62 -3.35 -10.30
C LYS A 288 -27.78 -2.10 -10.00
N GLY A 289 -26.48 -2.16 -10.28
CA GLY A 289 -25.52 -1.10 -10.07
C GLY A 289 -24.08 -1.63 -10.11
N VAL A 290 -23.14 -0.80 -9.65
CA VAL A 290 -21.73 -1.18 -9.45
C VAL A 290 -21.49 -1.47 -7.97
N ASN A 291 -20.92 -2.62 -7.67
CA ASN A 291 -20.44 -3.01 -6.35
C ASN A 291 -18.92 -2.85 -6.30
N LEU A 292 -18.43 -1.89 -5.51
CA LEU A 292 -17.01 -1.71 -5.28
C LEU A 292 -16.56 -2.50 -4.06
N SER A 293 -15.39 -3.12 -4.17
CA SER A 293 -14.67 -3.68 -3.02
C SER A 293 -13.17 -3.51 -3.22
N GLY A 294 -12.40 -3.62 -2.14
CA GLY A 294 -10.95 -3.44 -2.18
C GLY A 294 -10.15 -4.67 -1.79
N ILE A 295 -8.91 -4.78 -2.30
CA ILE A 295 -7.89 -5.71 -1.79
C ILE A 295 -6.57 -4.98 -1.47
N CYS A 296 -5.95 -5.32 -0.35
CA CYS A 296 -4.69 -4.72 0.16
C CYS A 296 -4.83 -3.25 0.61
N CYS A 297 -3.80 -2.42 0.39
CA CYS A 297 -3.67 -1.12 1.04
C CYS A 297 -4.67 -0.09 0.50
N THR A 298 -4.87 -0.04 -0.83
CA THR A 298 -5.90 0.82 -1.43
C THR A 298 -7.30 0.50 -0.89
N ALA A 299 -7.56 -0.78 -0.55
CA ALA A 299 -8.79 -1.19 0.13
C ALA A 299 -8.94 -0.52 1.50
N ASN A 300 -7.87 -0.53 2.30
CA ASN A 300 -7.88 0.10 3.61
C ASN A 300 -8.13 1.60 3.50
N GLU A 301 -7.56 2.27 2.49
CA GLU A 301 -7.77 3.72 2.28
C GLU A 301 -9.26 4.04 2.06
N ILE A 302 -9.92 3.36 1.11
CA ILE A 302 -11.34 3.60 0.82
C ILE A 302 -12.29 2.99 1.86
N LEU A 303 -11.87 1.95 2.57
CA LEU A 303 -12.60 1.41 3.72
C LEU A 303 -12.62 2.42 4.86
N MET A 304 -11.47 3.01 5.21
CA MET A 304 -11.34 3.96 6.32
C MET A 304 -12.01 5.31 6.05
N ARG A 305 -12.16 5.72 4.80
CA ARG A 305 -12.74 7.04 4.43
C ARG A 305 -14.17 6.97 3.89
N GLN A 306 -14.48 5.93 3.10
CA GLN A 306 -15.73 5.84 2.36
C GLN A 306 -16.60 4.65 2.78
N GLY A 307 -16.09 3.75 3.64
CA GLY A 307 -16.81 2.53 4.05
C GLY A 307 -16.96 1.48 2.96
N ILE A 308 -16.16 1.58 1.89
CA ILE A 308 -16.16 0.57 0.83
C ILE A 308 -15.64 -0.76 1.39
N PRO A 309 -16.36 -1.88 1.22
CA PRO A 309 -15.95 -3.16 1.80
C PRO A 309 -14.59 -3.66 1.33
N ALA A 310 -13.82 -4.28 2.23
CA ALA A 310 -12.60 -4.98 1.87
C ALA A 310 -12.92 -6.44 1.48
N ALA A 311 -12.80 -6.80 0.21
CA ALA A 311 -12.96 -8.18 -0.23
C ALA A 311 -11.89 -9.09 0.38
N GLY A 312 -10.69 -8.56 0.66
CA GLY A 312 -9.67 -9.33 1.33
C GLY A 312 -8.28 -8.70 1.42
N ASN A 313 -7.34 -9.51 1.91
CA ASN A 313 -5.91 -9.20 2.02
C ASN A 313 -5.10 -9.75 0.83
N PHE A 314 -3.77 -9.70 0.94
CA PHE A 314 -2.84 -10.11 -0.10
C PHE A 314 -3.08 -11.52 -0.68
N LEU A 315 -3.41 -12.52 0.14
CA LEU A 315 -3.60 -13.89 -0.34
C LEU A 315 -5.01 -14.15 -0.89
N GLN A 316 -5.93 -13.19 -0.76
CA GLN A 316 -7.29 -13.28 -1.28
C GLN A 316 -7.42 -12.71 -2.71
N GLN A 317 -6.37 -12.10 -3.28
CA GLN A 317 -6.41 -11.52 -4.63
C GLN A 317 -6.77 -12.54 -5.73
N GLU A 318 -6.16 -13.72 -5.72
CA GLU A 318 -6.51 -14.80 -6.65
C GLU A 318 -7.87 -15.44 -6.31
N LEU A 319 -8.20 -15.50 -5.01
CA LEU A 319 -9.43 -16.12 -4.51
C LEU A 319 -10.67 -15.28 -4.86
N ALA A 320 -10.55 -13.96 -4.91
CA ALA A 320 -11.62 -13.08 -5.37
C ALA A 320 -12.00 -13.35 -6.82
N ILE A 321 -11.02 -13.56 -7.71
CA ILE A 321 -11.28 -13.89 -9.12
C ILE A 321 -11.90 -15.30 -9.23
N LEU A 322 -11.45 -16.26 -8.41
CA LEU A 322 -12.00 -17.63 -8.39
C LEU A 322 -13.50 -17.70 -8.09
N THR A 323 -14.08 -16.67 -7.44
CA THR A 323 -15.53 -16.57 -7.27
C THR A 323 -16.28 -16.54 -8.61
N GLY A 324 -15.61 -16.16 -9.70
CA GLY A 324 -16.20 -15.96 -11.03
C GLY A 324 -17.08 -14.72 -11.13
N ALA A 325 -17.16 -13.88 -10.08
CA ALA A 325 -18.08 -12.76 -10.01
C ALA A 325 -17.43 -11.39 -10.29
N VAL A 326 -16.10 -11.32 -10.44
CA VAL A 326 -15.36 -10.06 -10.63
C VAL A 326 -15.29 -9.69 -12.12
N GLU A 327 -15.90 -8.57 -12.52
CA GLU A 327 -15.79 -8.09 -13.92
C GLU A 327 -14.45 -7.47 -14.20
N ALA A 328 -13.94 -6.69 -13.25
CA ALA A 328 -12.64 -6.03 -13.36
C ALA A 328 -11.93 -6.00 -12.03
N MET A 329 -10.65 -6.37 -12.04
CA MET A 329 -9.70 -6.05 -10.99
C MET A 329 -8.80 -4.92 -11.48
N VAL A 330 -8.99 -3.74 -10.90
CA VAL A 330 -8.27 -2.52 -11.26
C VAL A 330 -7.06 -2.41 -10.35
N VAL A 331 -5.88 -2.35 -10.95
CA VAL A 331 -4.61 -2.46 -10.24
C VAL A 331 -3.65 -1.32 -10.55
N ASP A 332 -3.01 -0.78 -9.51
CA ASP A 332 -1.99 0.26 -9.62
C ASP A 332 -0.56 -0.33 -9.47
N VAL A 333 0.08 -0.15 -8.33
CA VAL A 333 1.42 -0.54 -7.94
C VAL A 333 1.42 -1.44 -6.71
N GLN A 334 2.52 -2.20 -6.55
CA GLN A 334 2.88 -2.95 -5.33
C GLN A 334 1.92 -4.09 -4.93
N CYS A 335 2.48 -5.24 -4.54
CA CYS A 335 1.74 -6.42 -4.07
C CYS A 335 0.70 -7.03 -5.04
N VAL A 336 0.68 -6.60 -6.30
CA VAL A 336 -0.14 -7.17 -7.37
C VAL A 336 0.59 -8.39 -7.95
N MET A 337 0.04 -9.59 -7.73
CA MET A 337 0.65 -10.81 -8.25
C MET A 337 0.52 -10.86 -9.77
N GLN A 338 1.63 -11.10 -10.47
CA GLN A 338 1.61 -11.34 -11.91
C GLN A 338 0.72 -12.54 -12.31
N ALA A 339 0.52 -13.49 -11.39
CA ALA A 339 -0.35 -14.65 -11.59
C ALA A 339 -1.82 -14.30 -11.84
N LEU A 340 -2.28 -13.09 -11.45
CA LEU A 340 -3.66 -12.66 -11.63
C LEU A 340 -4.12 -12.74 -13.08
N VAL A 341 -3.28 -12.34 -14.04
CA VAL A 341 -3.63 -12.41 -15.47
C VAL A 341 -3.84 -13.85 -15.93
N GLY A 342 -2.92 -14.75 -15.57
CA GLY A 342 -3.02 -16.16 -15.94
C GLY A 342 -4.20 -16.88 -15.27
N LEU A 343 -4.59 -16.46 -14.07
CA LEU A 343 -5.79 -16.98 -13.41
C LEU A 343 -7.06 -16.42 -14.06
N ALA A 344 -7.09 -15.12 -14.37
CA ALA A 344 -8.24 -14.44 -14.97
C ALA A 344 -8.65 -15.01 -16.33
N THR A 345 -7.74 -15.64 -17.10
CA THR A 345 -8.09 -16.28 -18.38
C THR A 345 -9.08 -17.44 -18.26
N ASN A 346 -9.31 -17.96 -17.05
CA ASN A 346 -10.31 -19.01 -16.78
C ASN A 346 -11.73 -18.42 -16.56
N PHE A 347 -11.85 -17.10 -16.50
CA PHE A 347 -13.08 -16.35 -16.25
C PHE A 347 -13.21 -15.19 -17.25
N HIS A 348 -14.21 -14.34 -17.07
CA HIS A 348 -14.36 -13.11 -17.86
C HIS A 348 -13.55 -11.94 -17.30
N THR A 349 -13.03 -12.05 -16.08
CA THR A 349 -12.39 -10.95 -15.33
C THR A 349 -11.31 -10.23 -16.14
N LEU A 350 -11.43 -8.91 -16.22
CA LEU A 350 -10.39 -8.05 -16.79
C LEU A 350 -9.41 -7.62 -15.69
N ILE A 351 -8.11 -7.83 -15.93
CA ILE A 351 -7.07 -7.17 -15.14
C ILE A 351 -6.76 -5.84 -15.82
N ILE A 352 -6.97 -4.73 -15.12
CA ILE A 352 -6.76 -3.38 -15.65
C ILE A 352 -5.62 -2.72 -14.88
N THR A 353 -4.46 -2.60 -15.52
CA THR A 353 -3.32 -1.84 -14.97
C THR A 353 -3.49 -0.35 -15.26
N THR A 354 -3.20 0.49 -14.27
CA THR A 354 -3.44 1.95 -14.35
C THR A 354 -2.18 2.80 -14.14
N SER A 355 -1.21 2.34 -13.38
CA SER A 355 0.01 3.12 -13.15
C SER A 355 0.97 3.02 -14.35
N PRO A 356 1.59 4.12 -14.81
CA PRO A 356 2.65 4.05 -15.84
C PRO A 356 3.87 3.23 -15.37
N LYS A 357 4.02 3.04 -14.06
CA LYS A 357 5.12 2.31 -13.42
C LYS A 357 4.96 0.79 -13.52
N VAL A 358 3.74 0.31 -13.78
CA VAL A 358 3.40 -1.12 -13.72
C VAL A 358 2.60 -1.53 -14.95
N LYS A 359 3.20 -2.45 -15.72
CA LYS A 359 2.52 -3.17 -16.81
C LYS A 359 2.62 -4.66 -16.56
N ILE A 360 1.51 -5.35 -16.73
CA ILE A 360 1.45 -6.82 -16.63
C ILE A 360 1.10 -7.35 -18.02
N THR A 361 1.94 -8.22 -18.57
CA THR A 361 1.68 -8.85 -19.88
C THR A 361 0.33 -9.55 -19.87
N GLY A 362 -0.52 -9.23 -20.84
CA GLY A 362 -1.88 -9.78 -20.98
C GLY A 362 -2.98 -9.01 -20.24
N ALA A 363 -2.63 -8.04 -19.38
CA ALA A 363 -3.60 -7.13 -18.80
C ALA A 363 -4.00 -6.02 -19.79
N THR A 364 -5.20 -5.48 -19.62
CA THR A 364 -5.60 -4.21 -20.24
C THR A 364 -4.87 -3.07 -19.52
N HIS A 365 -4.41 -2.06 -20.28
CA HIS A 365 -3.78 -0.88 -19.71
C HIS A 365 -4.62 0.35 -19.99
N ILE A 366 -5.13 0.98 -18.92
CA ILE A 366 -5.84 2.25 -18.97
C ILE A 366 -5.09 3.16 -18.00
N GLU A 367 -4.08 3.87 -18.52
CA GLU A 367 -3.21 4.70 -17.71
C GLU A 367 -4.02 5.79 -16.99
N PHE A 368 -3.78 5.95 -15.69
CA PHE A 368 -4.41 6.95 -14.85
C PHE A 368 -3.58 8.24 -14.83
N ASP A 369 -4.26 9.37 -14.91
CA ASP A 369 -3.71 10.71 -14.94
C ASP A 369 -4.60 11.59 -14.05
N GLU A 370 -4.03 12.19 -13.00
CA GLU A 370 -4.74 13.04 -12.05
C GLU A 370 -5.39 14.27 -12.72
N HIS A 371 -4.90 14.70 -13.87
CA HIS A 371 -5.47 15.79 -14.67
C HIS A 371 -6.78 15.40 -15.37
N LYS A 372 -7.07 14.09 -15.48
CA LYS A 372 -8.27 13.51 -16.10
C LYS A 372 -8.90 12.40 -15.25
N ALA A 373 -8.72 12.51 -13.94
CA ALA A 373 -8.92 11.43 -12.99
C ALA A 373 -10.35 10.85 -13.03
N LEU A 374 -11.36 11.74 -13.00
CA LEU A 374 -12.77 11.33 -13.05
C LEU A 374 -13.14 10.76 -14.43
N THR A 375 -12.65 11.36 -15.51
CA THR A 375 -12.86 10.87 -16.87
C THR A 375 -12.33 9.44 -17.03
N ILE A 376 -11.12 9.17 -16.56
CA ILE A 376 -10.49 7.84 -16.64
C ILE A 376 -11.19 6.85 -15.71
N ALA A 377 -11.55 7.25 -14.49
CA ALA A 377 -12.31 6.40 -13.58
C ALA A 377 -13.66 5.97 -14.19
N LYS A 378 -14.39 6.88 -14.85
CA LYS A 378 -15.60 6.54 -15.62
C LYS A 378 -15.31 5.57 -16.77
N GLN A 379 -14.20 5.74 -17.49
CA GLN A 379 -13.80 4.82 -18.55
C GLN A 379 -13.54 3.41 -18.02
N ILE A 380 -12.84 3.28 -16.89
CA ILE A 380 -12.57 2.00 -16.22
C ILE A 380 -13.88 1.33 -15.82
N LEU A 381 -14.79 2.07 -15.17
CA LEU A 381 -16.08 1.53 -14.74
C LEU A 381 -16.96 1.10 -15.93
N ARG A 382 -17.01 1.88 -17.01
CA ARG A 382 -17.71 1.46 -18.24
C ARG A 382 -17.14 0.17 -18.82
N THR A 383 -15.82 0.05 -18.84
CA THR A 383 -15.12 -1.16 -19.31
C THR A 383 -15.52 -2.38 -18.46
N ALA A 384 -15.63 -2.23 -17.14
CA ALA A 384 -16.10 -3.29 -16.25
C ALA A 384 -17.58 -3.62 -16.48
N ILE A 385 -18.43 -2.59 -16.62
CA ILE A 385 -19.87 -2.74 -16.87
C ILE A 385 -20.14 -3.47 -18.20
N ASP A 386 -19.41 -3.12 -19.26
CA ASP A 386 -19.51 -3.78 -20.57
C ASP A 386 -19.16 -5.27 -20.51
N ASN A 387 -18.32 -5.65 -19.55
CA ASN A 387 -17.90 -7.02 -19.33
C ASN A 387 -18.91 -7.85 -18.50
N PHE A 388 -19.87 -7.23 -17.83
CA PHE A 388 -20.87 -7.91 -16.99
C PHE A 388 -21.65 -8.99 -17.75
N LYS A 389 -21.99 -8.73 -19.01
CA LYS A 389 -22.68 -9.70 -19.90
C LYS A 389 -21.90 -10.98 -20.16
N ASN A 390 -20.58 -10.97 -19.94
CA ASN A 390 -19.70 -12.12 -20.13
C ASN A 390 -19.55 -12.97 -18.86
N ARG A 391 -20.14 -12.54 -17.73
CA ARG A 391 -20.09 -13.27 -16.46
C ARG A 391 -20.64 -14.70 -16.64
N GLY A 392 -19.83 -15.67 -16.23
CA GLY A 392 -20.18 -17.09 -16.23
C GLY A 392 -20.78 -17.55 -14.90
N ALA A 393 -20.53 -18.82 -14.55
CA ALA A 393 -20.97 -19.40 -13.30
C ALA A 393 -20.20 -18.82 -12.09
N THR A 394 -20.93 -18.29 -11.12
CA THR A 394 -20.38 -17.72 -9.88
C THR A 394 -20.45 -18.70 -8.71
N GLN A 395 -19.56 -18.52 -7.74
CA GLN A 395 -19.65 -19.10 -6.40
C GLN A 395 -19.00 -18.14 -5.42
N ILE A 396 -19.82 -17.26 -4.85
CA ILE A 396 -19.38 -16.29 -3.85
C ILE A 396 -19.57 -16.94 -2.47
N PRO A 397 -18.53 -17.04 -1.62
CA PRO A 397 -18.70 -17.50 -0.24
C PRO A 397 -19.64 -16.57 0.53
N ASP A 398 -20.66 -17.10 1.19
CA ASP A 398 -21.52 -16.30 2.10
C ASP A 398 -20.86 -16.12 3.47
N VAL A 399 -19.66 -15.55 3.44
CA VAL A 399 -18.83 -15.29 4.63
C VAL A 399 -18.37 -13.84 4.55
N ARG A 400 -18.87 -13.02 5.46
CA ARG A 400 -18.51 -11.61 5.64
C ARG A 400 -18.70 -11.21 7.10
N GLU A 401 -17.96 -10.21 7.52
CA GLU A 401 -18.02 -9.67 8.88
C GLU A 401 -18.16 -8.15 8.85
N ASP A 402 -18.96 -7.60 9.76
CA ASP A 402 -19.05 -6.17 9.99
C ASP A 402 -17.86 -5.70 10.85
N LEU A 403 -17.34 -4.52 10.55
CA LEU A 403 -16.21 -3.94 11.28
C LEU A 403 -16.32 -2.40 11.36
N VAL A 404 -15.56 -1.82 12.28
CA VAL A 404 -15.44 -0.37 12.45
C VAL A 404 -13.98 0.04 12.19
N PRO A 405 -13.66 0.60 11.01
CA PRO A 405 -12.32 1.11 10.68
C PRO A 405 -12.22 2.60 11.06
N GLY A 406 -11.20 3.31 10.57
CA GLY A 406 -11.17 4.78 10.61
C GLY A 406 -10.70 5.40 11.93
N PHE A 407 -9.95 4.67 12.75
CA PHE A 407 -9.38 5.20 13.99
C PHE A 407 -8.07 5.98 13.73
N SER A 408 -8.19 7.19 13.18
CA SER A 408 -7.05 8.11 13.00
C SER A 408 -6.49 8.63 14.34
N HIS A 409 -5.27 9.17 14.32
CA HIS A 409 -4.67 9.80 15.49
C HIS A 409 -5.55 10.95 16.02
N GLU A 410 -6.09 11.75 15.11
CA GLU A 410 -7.00 12.86 15.35
C GLU A 410 -8.29 12.37 16.00
N TYR A 411 -8.90 11.32 15.46
CA TYR A 411 -10.13 10.78 16.03
C TYR A 411 -9.89 10.18 17.43
N ILE A 412 -8.81 9.43 17.64
CA ILE A 412 -8.50 8.87 18.97
C ILE A 412 -8.31 10.01 19.98
N ASN A 413 -7.58 11.07 19.60
CA ASN A 413 -7.37 12.23 20.46
C ASN A 413 -8.70 12.93 20.80
N TYR A 414 -9.60 13.07 19.81
CA TYR A 414 -10.95 13.58 20.02
C TYR A 414 -11.78 12.67 20.94
N MET A 415 -11.84 11.37 20.68
CA MET A 415 -12.67 10.42 21.44
C MET A 415 -12.26 10.35 22.93
N LEU A 416 -10.98 10.60 23.23
CA LEU A 416 -10.48 10.61 24.60
C LEU A 416 -10.77 11.91 25.37
N GLY A 417 -11.24 12.99 24.74
CA GLY A 417 -11.42 14.26 25.47
C GLY A 417 -12.43 15.25 24.90
N GLY A 418 -13.11 14.91 23.81
CA GLY A 418 -13.96 15.80 23.03
C GLY A 418 -13.19 17.01 22.48
N SER A 419 -13.92 17.98 21.94
CA SER A 419 -13.32 19.15 21.27
C SER A 419 -12.52 20.07 22.20
N TYR A 420 -12.83 20.10 23.50
CA TYR A 420 -12.23 21.04 24.45
C TYR A 420 -11.10 20.45 25.31
N ARG A 421 -11.02 19.12 25.43
CA ARG A 421 -10.03 18.44 26.28
C ARG A 421 -9.33 17.30 25.55
N ALA A 422 -9.35 17.29 24.22
CA ALA A 422 -8.68 16.30 23.37
C ALA A 422 -7.23 16.08 23.84
N SER A 423 -6.94 14.86 24.29
CA SER A 423 -5.66 14.48 24.85
C SER A 423 -5.54 12.97 24.93
N PHE A 424 -4.32 12.45 24.78
CA PHE A 424 -3.99 11.06 25.12
C PHE A 424 -3.91 10.79 26.63
N ARG A 425 -4.16 11.79 27.49
CA ARG A 425 -4.08 11.61 28.95
C ARG A 425 -4.94 10.46 29.47
N PRO A 426 -6.20 10.25 29.05
CA PRO A 426 -6.98 9.13 29.56
C PRO A 426 -6.42 7.76 29.17
N LEU A 427 -5.82 7.64 27.97
CA LEU A 427 -5.10 6.42 27.59
C LEU A 427 -3.84 6.24 28.45
N ASN A 428 -3.06 7.31 28.66
CA ASN A 428 -1.87 7.28 29.50
C ASN A 428 -2.20 6.91 30.95
N ASP A 429 -3.25 7.50 31.52
CA ASP A 429 -3.72 7.21 32.89
C ASP A 429 -4.21 5.76 33.00
N ALA A 430 -4.91 5.23 31.98
CA ALA A 430 -5.30 3.82 31.92
C ALA A 430 -4.08 2.89 31.86
N ILE A 431 -3.00 3.28 31.19
CA ILE A 431 -1.75 2.53 31.17
C ILE A 431 -1.03 2.59 32.52
N MET A 432 -0.86 3.79 33.08
CA MET A 432 -0.20 4.01 34.36
C MET A 432 -0.89 3.29 35.52
N THR A 433 -2.21 3.19 35.47
CA THR A 433 -3.02 2.47 36.48
C THR A 433 -3.09 0.95 36.24
N GLY A 434 -2.55 0.46 35.13
CA GLY A 434 -2.59 -0.96 34.75
C GLY A 434 -3.94 -1.44 34.22
N ARG A 435 -4.91 -0.54 34.00
CA ARG A 435 -6.19 -0.87 33.35
C ARG A 435 -5.98 -1.30 31.89
N ILE A 436 -5.02 -0.68 31.22
CA ILE A 436 -4.48 -1.10 29.92
C ILE A 436 -3.01 -1.45 30.15
N ARG A 437 -2.54 -2.61 29.69
CA ARG A 437 -1.13 -2.99 29.93
C ARG A 437 -0.13 -2.28 29.01
N GLY A 438 -0.59 -1.84 27.85
CA GLY A 438 0.22 -1.20 26.82
C GLY A 438 -0.53 -1.19 25.49
N VAL A 439 0.14 -0.71 24.44
CA VAL A 439 -0.35 -0.67 23.06
C VAL A 439 0.58 -1.49 22.19
N ALA A 440 0.02 -2.33 21.34
CA ALA A 440 0.74 -3.09 20.31
C ALA A 440 0.02 -2.89 18.97
N ALA A 441 0.80 -2.81 17.89
CA ALA A 441 0.32 -2.66 16.52
C ALA A 441 0.82 -3.85 15.70
#